data_AF-A0A4Q3Z425-F1
#
_entry.id   AF-A0A4Q3Z425-F1
#
_cell.length_a   1.000
_cell.length_b   1.000
_cell.length_c   1.000
_cell.angle_alpha   90.00
_cell.angle_beta   90.00
_cell.angle_gamma   90.00
#
_symmetry.space_group_name_H-M   'P 1'
#
loop_
_entity.id
_entity.type
_entity.pdbx_description
1 polymer ?
#
loop_
_entity_poly.entity_id
_entity_poly.type
_entity_poly.pdbx_seq_one_letter_code
_entity_poly.pdbx_strand_id
1 'polypeptide(L)'
;MPYADGRPREVPATQEVHDLDDVTKSILEALDHIDDPDYVMPDHLVMAISPNELLNENGERRSLPVRPEGWTPGPGEEHITAWRIEKEQPKLSRYDRAFLKKTTLQTKFDEEADLQKKQLIGLQLSKAIEVWKTELKRGTDDIWRARDRIDEWRSGAGRSERNSSRRKVRAKPNIMTPKAVLSSETVEQRHERERLADTARKRLARASLTEGQKLAVRQKDRDRKALKAAEGKARRLSSAAEGNAGQPSELPK
;
A
#
# COMPACT_ATOMS: atom_id res chain seq x y z
N MET A 1 -16.79 -33.01 19.40
CA MET A 1 -15.69 -33.15 20.38
C MET A 1 -15.27 -31.74 20.82
N PRO A 2 -15.83 -31.20 21.92
CA PRO A 2 -15.44 -29.90 22.45
C PRO A 2 -14.24 -30.06 23.39
N TYR A 3 -13.19 -29.25 23.19
CA TYR A 3 -12.06 -29.16 24.13
C TYR A 3 -12.43 -28.21 25.26
N ALA A 4 -12.77 -28.80 26.41
CA ALA A 4 -12.78 -28.14 27.70
C ALA A 4 -11.34 -28.09 28.22
N ASP A 5 -10.79 -26.90 28.36
CA ASP A 5 -9.98 -26.48 29.52
C ASP A 5 -9.29 -25.15 29.20
N GLY A 6 -9.93 -24.06 29.63
CA GLY A 6 -9.43 -22.69 29.53
C GLY A 6 -8.35 -22.37 30.56
N ARG A 7 -7.25 -23.12 30.58
CA ARG A 7 -6.06 -22.75 31.35
C ARG A 7 -5.10 -21.95 30.47
N PRO A 8 -4.70 -20.72 30.86
CA PRO A 8 -3.65 -20.00 30.16
C PRO A 8 -2.35 -20.81 30.25
N ARG A 9 -1.70 -21.04 29.10
CA ARG A 9 -0.37 -21.63 29.02
C ARG A 9 0.60 -20.67 29.73
N GLU A 10 1.15 -21.09 30.86
CA GLU A 10 2.29 -20.42 31.47
C GLU A 10 3.47 -20.53 30.49
N VAL A 11 3.88 -19.39 29.94
CA VAL A 11 5.06 -19.29 29.09
C VAL A 11 6.24 -19.21 30.06
N PRO A 12 7.20 -20.16 30.02
CA PRO A 12 8.38 -20.08 30.87
C PRO A 12 9.14 -18.80 30.55
N ALA A 13 9.53 -18.06 31.60
CA ALA A 13 10.31 -16.85 31.48
C ALA A 13 11.57 -17.13 30.65
N THR A 14 11.66 -16.49 29.49
CA THR A 14 12.88 -16.47 28.68
C THR A 14 13.96 -15.77 29.48
N GLN A 15 14.92 -16.55 29.95
CA GLN A 15 16.15 -16.06 30.56
C GLN A 15 16.93 -15.32 29.46
N GLU A 16 16.96 -13.99 29.52
CA GLU A 16 17.71 -13.14 28.57
C GLU A 16 19.21 -13.41 28.76
N VAL A 17 19.78 -14.17 27.82
CA VAL A 17 21.23 -14.40 27.74
C VAL A 17 21.83 -13.18 27.05
N HIS A 18 22.24 -12.17 27.84
CA HIS A 18 22.99 -11.01 27.36
C HIS A 18 24.50 -11.29 27.37
N ASP A 19 24.92 -12.33 26.66
CA ASP A 19 26.33 -12.47 26.28
C ASP A 19 26.49 -11.75 24.93
N LEU A 20 26.55 -10.42 25.00
CA LEU A 20 26.98 -9.60 23.87
C LEU A 20 28.48 -9.84 23.67
N ASP A 21 28.85 -10.41 22.52
CA ASP A 21 30.23 -10.61 22.09
C ASP A 21 31.04 -9.32 22.28
N ASP A 22 32.30 -9.43 22.70
CA ASP A 22 33.18 -8.28 23.04
C ASP A 22 33.26 -7.22 21.91
N VAL A 23 33.07 -7.66 20.66
CA VAL A 23 32.98 -6.78 19.48
C VAL A 23 31.75 -5.87 19.53
N THR A 24 30.58 -6.40 19.92
CA THR A 24 29.34 -5.62 20.01
C THR A 24 29.34 -4.64 21.17
N LYS A 25 30.01 -4.98 22.28
CA LYS A 25 30.27 -4.04 23.38
C LYS A 25 31.20 -2.91 22.93
N SER A 26 32.29 -3.23 22.22
CA SER A 26 33.23 -2.23 21.70
C SER A 26 32.57 -1.27 20.68
N ILE A 27 31.61 -1.75 19.87
CA ILE A 27 30.85 -0.90 18.94
C ILE A 27 29.88 0.03 19.69
N LEU A 28 29.19 -0.47 20.71
CA LEU A 28 28.25 0.35 21.51
C LEU A 28 28.99 1.42 22.32
N GLU A 29 30.15 1.10 22.88
CA GLU A 29 30.98 2.04 23.62
C GLU A 29 31.56 3.15 22.71
N ALA A 30 31.90 2.81 21.47
CA ALA A 30 32.35 3.79 20.46
C ALA A 30 31.21 4.73 20.00
N LEU A 31 29.95 4.29 20.03
CA LEU A 31 28.80 5.12 19.68
C LEU A 31 28.50 6.20 20.73
N ASP A 32 28.78 5.93 22.01
CA ASP A 32 28.60 6.89 23.10
C ASP A 32 29.60 8.06 23.07
N HIS A 33 30.70 7.93 22.32
CA HIS A 33 31.78 8.93 22.24
C HIS A 33 31.82 9.67 20.90
N ILE A 34 30.78 9.56 20.06
CA ILE A 34 30.73 10.19 18.72
C ILE A 34 30.81 11.72 18.75
N ASP A 35 30.35 12.35 19.83
CA ASP A 35 30.33 13.82 19.96
C ASP A 35 31.55 14.39 20.70
N ASP A 36 32.50 13.55 21.11
CA ASP A 36 33.70 13.96 21.86
C ASP A 36 34.87 14.23 20.88
N PRO A 37 35.29 15.49 20.66
CA PRO A 37 36.27 15.84 19.63
C PRO A 37 37.68 15.32 19.90
N ASP A 38 37.96 14.87 21.13
CA ASP A 38 39.25 14.34 21.55
C ASP A 38 39.29 12.80 21.61
N TYR A 39 38.20 12.11 21.26
CA TYR A 39 38.15 10.66 21.29
C TYR A 39 38.90 10.03 20.11
N VAL A 40 40.01 9.35 20.41
CA VAL A 40 40.80 8.58 19.46
C VAL A 40 40.19 7.18 19.34
N MET A 41 39.56 6.89 18.21
CA MET A 41 39.02 5.57 17.90
C MET A 41 40.11 4.50 18.00
N PRO A 42 39.85 3.34 18.65
CA PRO A 42 40.85 2.31 18.80
C PRO A 42 41.18 1.63 17.45
N ASP A 43 42.45 1.33 17.23
CA ASP A 43 43.02 0.90 15.94
C ASP A 43 42.34 -0.31 15.30
N HIS A 44 41.69 -1.18 16.08
CA HIS A 44 40.98 -2.36 15.57
C HIS A 44 39.64 -2.04 14.90
N LEU A 45 39.11 -0.82 15.06
CA LEU A 45 37.84 -0.38 14.46
C LEU A 45 38.02 0.43 13.16
N VAL A 46 39.25 0.62 12.69
CA VAL A 46 39.55 1.21 11.37
C VAL A 46 39.51 0.11 10.30
N MET A 47 38.41 -0.64 10.22
CA MET A 47 38.11 -1.43 9.02
C MET A 47 37.33 -0.55 8.04
N ALA A 48 38.03 0.44 7.49
CA ALA A 48 37.61 1.06 6.25
C ALA A 48 37.54 -0.04 5.19
N ILE A 49 36.32 -0.46 4.83
CA ILE A 49 36.08 -1.23 3.62
C ILE A 49 36.52 -0.31 2.48
N SER A 50 37.76 -0.52 2.01
CA SER A 50 38.24 0.08 0.77
C SER A 50 37.19 -0.27 -0.30
N PRO A 51 36.65 0.70 -1.07
CA PRO A 51 35.55 0.46 -2.00
C PRO A 51 35.83 -0.58 -3.11
N ASN A 52 37.05 -1.11 -3.18
CA ASN A 52 37.54 -2.01 -4.22
C ASN A 52 37.93 -3.41 -3.74
N GLU A 53 37.60 -3.81 -2.51
CA GLU A 53 37.86 -5.18 -2.02
C GLU A 53 36.55 -5.99 -1.93
N LEU A 54 36.50 -7.11 -2.65
CA LEU A 54 35.47 -8.13 -2.49
C LEU A 54 36.06 -9.34 -1.79
N LEU A 55 35.36 -9.85 -0.78
CA LEU A 55 35.68 -11.14 -0.16
C LEU A 55 35.16 -12.26 -1.08
N ASN A 56 36.00 -13.25 -1.36
CA ASN A 56 35.53 -14.47 -2.02
C ASN A 56 34.76 -15.36 -1.01
N GLU A 57 34.16 -16.43 -1.52
CA GLU A 57 33.42 -17.44 -0.73
C GLU A 57 34.25 -18.13 0.37
N ASN A 58 35.59 -18.01 0.32
CA ASN A 58 36.52 -18.55 1.32
C ASN A 58 37.03 -17.49 2.32
N GLY A 59 36.52 -16.26 2.26
CA GLY A 59 36.93 -15.16 3.14
C GLY A 59 38.31 -14.57 2.81
N GLU A 60 38.91 -14.93 1.68
CA GLU A 60 40.17 -14.35 1.23
C GLU A 60 39.93 -13.03 0.50
N ARG A 61 40.75 -12.03 0.82
CA ARG A 61 40.73 -10.72 0.15
C ARG A 61 41.31 -10.89 -1.25
N ARG A 62 40.48 -10.70 -2.27
CA ARG A 62 40.95 -10.54 -3.65
C ARG A 62 40.86 -9.07 -4.04
N SER A 63 42.01 -8.50 -4.42
CA SER A 63 42.01 -7.23 -5.12
C SER A 63 41.26 -7.39 -6.43
N LEU A 64 40.35 -6.46 -6.73
CA LEU A 64 39.76 -6.39 -8.06
C LEU A 64 40.91 -6.21 -9.07
N PRO A 65 40.85 -6.87 -10.24
CA PRO A 65 41.84 -6.65 -11.28
C PRO A 65 41.83 -5.16 -11.65
N VAL A 66 42.92 -4.47 -11.33
CA VAL A 66 43.16 -3.10 -11.76
C VAL A 66 43.21 -3.14 -13.28
N ARG A 67 42.23 -2.50 -13.95
CA ARG A 67 42.25 -2.43 -15.41
C ARG A 67 43.52 -1.69 -15.83
N PRO A 68 44.35 -2.26 -16.73
CA PRO A 68 45.56 -1.60 -17.17
C PRO A 68 45.23 -0.30 -17.90
N GLU A 69 46.06 0.71 -17.72
CA GLU A 69 46.02 1.98 -18.43
C GLU A 69 46.13 1.70 -19.95
N GLY A 70 45.09 2.05 -20.72
CA GLY A 70 45.01 1.77 -22.16
C GLY A 70 44.16 0.56 -22.58
N TRP A 71 43.38 -0.05 -21.66
CA TRP A 71 42.39 -1.06 -22.06
C TRP A 71 41.27 -0.43 -22.90
N THR A 72 41.18 -0.81 -24.16
CA THR A 72 40.05 -0.53 -25.06
C THR A 72 39.11 -1.74 -25.08
N PRO A 73 37.80 -1.55 -24.83
CA PRO A 73 36.83 -2.63 -24.93
C PRO A 73 36.87 -3.27 -26.32
N GLY A 74 36.79 -4.60 -26.37
CA GLY A 74 36.81 -5.34 -27.63
C GLY A 74 35.56 -5.04 -28.48
N PRO A 75 35.62 -5.26 -29.81
CA PRO A 75 34.48 -5.06 -30.70
C PRO A 75 33.38 -6.06 -30.34
N GLY A 76 32.40 -5.58 -29.57
CA GLY A 76 31.37 -6.40 -28.91
C GLY A 76 31.01 -5.94 -27.49
N GLU A 77 31.89 -5.16 -26.85
CA GLU A 77 31.68 -4.55 -25.53
C GLU A 77 31.35 -3.05 -25.59
N GLU A 78 31.10 -2.51 -26.80
CA GLU A 78 30.85 -1.08 -27.05
C GLU A 78 29.52 -0.57 -26.46
N HIS A 79 28.68 -1.44 -25.88
CA HIS A 79 27.38 -1.07 -25.31
C HIS A 79 27.29 -1.22 -23.79
N ILE A 80 28.34 -1.65 -23.09
CA ILE A 80 28.39 -1.51 -21.63
C ILE A 80 29.01 -0.14 -21.31
N THR A 81 28.43 0.90 -21.91
CA THR A 81 28.69 2.27 -21.50
C THR A 81 28.29 2.39 -20.03
N ALA A 82 29.17 3.03 -19.26
CA ALA A 82 29.04 3.25 -17.82
C ALA A 82 27.58 3.40 -17.41
N TRP A 83 27.09 2.48 -16.56
CA TRP A 83 25.81 2.65 -15.89
C TRP A 83 25.87 3.98 -15.15
N ARG A 84 25.29 5.03 -15.75
CA ARG A 84 25.06 6.28 -15.05
C ARG A 84 24.01 5.93 -14.01
N ILE A 85 24.46 5.70 -12.78
CA ILE A 85 23.57 5.63 -11.62
C ILE A 85 23.02 7.05 -11.47
N GLU A 86 21.91 7.32 -12.16
CA GLU A 86 21.10 8.49 -11.92
C GLU A 86 20.57 8.34 -10.50
N LYS A 87 21.25 8.98 -9.54
CA LYS A 87 20.73 9.12 -8.18
C LYS A 87 19.49 9.98 -8.29
N GLU A 88 18.33 9.34 -8.46
CA GLU A 88 17.05 10.04 -8.31
C GLU A 88 17.07 10.74 -6.96
N GLN A 89 16.78 12.05 -6.94
CA GLN A 89 16.72 12.76 -5.69
C GLN A 89 15.66 12.10 -4.80
N PRO A 90 15.99 11.76 -3.54
CA PRO A 90 15.03 11.13 -2.66
C PRO A 90 13.81 12.04 -2.52
N LYS A 91 12.65 11.52 -2.88
CA LYS A 91 11.39 12.26 -2.76
C LYS A 91 11.09 12.45 -1.28
N LEU A 92 11.27 13.67 -0.80
CA LEU A 92 10.95 14.02 0.58
C LEU A 92 9.44 13.89 0.84
N SER A 93 9.10 13.18 1.91
CA SER A 93 7.74 13.09 2.40
C SER A 93 7.18 14.49 2.70
N ARG A 94 5.85 14.62 2.78
CA ARG A 94 5.23 15.87 3.28
C ARG A 94 5.71 16.22 4.68
N TYR A 95 5.91 15.19 5.52
CA TYR A 95 6.50 15.33 6.85
C TYR A 95 7.92 15.90 6.77
N ASP A 96 8.79 15.29 5.97
CA ASP A 96 10.20 15.72 5.85
C ASP A 96 10.31 17.16 5.32
N ARG A 97 9.46 17.53 4.36
CA ARG A 97 9.37 18.91 3.86
C ARG A 97 8.94 19.90 4.94
N ALA A 98 7.95 19.55 5.76
CA ALA A 98 7.51 20.39 6.86
C ALA A 98 8.58 20.51 7.95
N PHE A 99 9.26 19.40 8.28
CA PHE A 99 10.35 19.37 9.24
C PHE A 99 11.54 20.22 8.78
N LEU A 100 11.99 20.03 7.53
CA LEU A 100 13.10 20.80 6.95
C LEU A 100 12.77 22.30 6.86
N LYS A 101 11.50 22.64 6.57
CA LYS A 101 11.06 24.05 6.59
C LYS A 101 11.08 24.64 8.00
N LYS A 102 10.68 23.87 9.02
CA LYS A 102 10.77 24.29 10.42
C LYS A 102 12.22 24.51 10.83
N THR A 103 13.11 23.56 10.57
CA THR A 103 14.52 23.63 10.98
C THR A 103 15.22 24.78 10.29
N THR A 104 15.04 24.95 8.98
CA THR A 104 15.64 26.08 8.25
C THR A 104 15.15 27.45 8.74
N LEU A 105 13.87 27.59 9.12
CA LEU A 105 13.36 28.83 9.71
C LEU A 105 13.84 29.04 11.14
N GLN A 106 14.05 27.97 11.90
CA GLN A 106 14.61 28.04 13.25
C GLN A 106 16.06 28.55 13.19
N THR A 107 16.90 27.94 12.35
CA THR A 107 18.29 28.39 12.16
C THR A 107 18.37 29.86 11.74
N LYS A 108 17.52 30.27 10.78
CA LYS A 108 17.42 31.69 10.39
C LYS A 108 16.96 32.60 11.51
N PHE A 109 16.07 32.14 12.39
CA PHE A 109 15.61 32.92 13.53
C PHE A 109 16.73 33.13 14.56
N ASP A 110 17.55 32.11 14.76
CA ASP A 110 18.67 32.12 15.72
C ASP A 110 19.83 32.97 15.19
N GLU A 111 20.12 32.93 13.89
CA GLU A 111 21.17 33.70 13.22
C GLU A 111 20.82 35.17 12.96
N GLU A 112 19.53 35.53 12.84
CA GLU A 112 19.12 36.89 12.49
C GLU A 112 19.30 37.87 13.66
N ALA A 113 20.08 38.93 13.41
CA ALA A 113 20.36 40.01 14.35
C ALA A 113 19.35 41.18 14.26
N ASP A 114 18.74 41.38 13.09
CA ASP A 114 17.76 42.45 12.86
C ASP A 114 16.40 42.10 13.49
N LEU A 115 15.96 42.91 14.45
CA LEU A 115 14.73 42.69 15.21
C LEU A 115 13.48 42.61 14.32
N GLN A 116 13.40 43.44 13.27
CA GLN A 116 12.23 43.47 12.39
C GLN A 116 12.14 42.20 11.53
N LYS A 117 13.27 41.76 10.97
CA LYS A 117 13.36 40.50 10.22
C LYS A 117 13.13 39.30 11.12
N LYS A 118 13.66 39.32 12.34
CA LYS A 118 13.47 38.27 13.34
C LYS A 118 12.00 38.09 13.71
N GLN A 119 11.24 39.18 13.87
CA GLN A 119 9.79 39.10 14.08
C GLN A 119 9.04 38.47 12.89
N LEU A 120 9.39 38.84 11.66
CA LEU A 120 8.80 38.25 10.45
C LEU A 120 9.12 36.76 10.33
N ILE A 121 10.37 36.36 10.60
CA ILE A 121 10.79 34.95 10.63
C ILE A 121 10.04 34.21 11.75
N GLY A 122 9.86 34.82 12.93
CA GLY A 122 9.09 34.25 14.03
C GLY A 122 7.64 33.92 13.65
N LEU A 123 6.97 34.80 12.89
CA LEU A 123 5.63 34.54 12.35
C LEU A 123 5.61 33.42 11.30
N GLN A 124 6.67 33.26 10.52
CA GLN A 124 6.79 32.15 9.57
C GLN A 124 7.09 30.83 10.28
N LEU A 125 7.91 30.89 11.33
CA LEU A 125 8.28 29.75 12.17
C LEU A 125 7.08 29.20 12.93
N SER A 126 6.23 30.06 13.51
CA SER A 126 5.01 29.62 14.19
C SER A 126 4.07 28.86 13.23
N LYS A 127 3.85 29.39 12.02
CA LYS A 127 3.10 28.70 10.96
C LYS A 127 3.74 27.38 10.55
N ALA A 128 5.07 27.35 10.42
CA ALA A 128 5.79 26.11 10.06
C ALA A 128 5.68 25.05 11.16
N ILE A 129 5.71 25.44 12.43
CA ILE A 129 5.50 24.55 13.58
C ILE A 129 4.07 23.97 13.57
N GLU A 130 3.05 24.79 13.30
CA GLU A 130 1.66 24.31 13.18
C GLU A 130 1.49 23.29 12.05
N VAL A 131 2.08 23.57 10.88
CA VAL A 131 2.08 22.64 9.74
C VAL A 131 2.79 21.35 10.11
N TRP A 132 3.99 21.42 10.71
CA TRP A 132 4.73 20.23 11.13
C TRP A 132 3.96 19.39 12.16
N LYS A 133 3.33 20.02 13.17
CA LYS A 133 2.47 19.31 14.15
C LYS A 133 1.27 18.65 13.47
N THR A 134 0.69 19.30 12.47
CA THR A 134 -0.43 18.75 11.70
C THR A 134 0.01 17.54 10.88
N GLU A 135 1.16 17.62 10.20
CA GLU A 135 1.73 16.50 9.44
C GLU A 135 2.18 15.35 10.35
N LEU A 136 2.67 15.63 11.56
CA LEU A 136 3.00 14.62 12.56
C LEU A 136 1.76 13.81 12.97
N LYS A 137 0.64 14.50 13.24
CA LYS A 137 -0.66 13.85 13.53
C LYS A 137 -1.15 13.03 12.35
N ARG A 138 -1.07 13.59 11.14
CA ARG A 138 -1.46 12.91 9.89
C ARG A 138 -0.63 11.67 9.60
N GLY A 139 0.66 11.67 9.96
CA GLY A 139 1.53 10.50 9.85
C GLY A 139 1.04 9.31 10.67
N THR A 140 0.38 9.56 11.80
CA THR A 140 -0.21 8.48 12.62
C THR A 140 -1.57 8.00 12.10
N ASP A 141 -2.30 8.81 11.32
CA ASP A 141 -3.62 8.47 10.79
C ASP A 141 -3.53 7.57 9.54
N ASP A 142 -3.99 6.33 9.66
CA ASP A 142 -4.04 5.35 8.57
C ASP A 142 -4.91 5.81 7.39
N ILE A 143 -6.03 6.48 7.68
CA ILE A 143 -6.96 6.96 6.64
C ILE A 143 -6.28 8.06 5.83
N TRP A 144 -5.56 8.95 6.50
CA TRP A 144 -4.83 10.01 5.83
C TRP A 144 -3.69 9.45 4.97
N ARG A 145 -2.91 8.49 5.50
CA ARG A 145 -1.85 7.80 4.73
C ARG A 145 -2.40 7.12 3.48
N ALA A 146 -3.57 6.47 3.58
CA ALA A 146 -4.23 5.88 2.43
C ALA A 146 -4.64 6.92 1.39
N ARG A 147 -5.18 8.06 1.81
CA ARG A 147 -5.54 9.17 0.91
C ARG A 147 -4.31 9.80 0.25
N ASP A 148 -3.24 10.03 0.99
CA ASP A 148 -2.00 10.62 0.46
C ASP A 148 -1.38 9.75 -0.63
N ARG A 149 -1.35 8.42 -0.45
CA ARG A 149 -0.93 7.47 -1.50
C ARG A 149 -1.81 7.54 -2.75
N ILE A 150 -3.12 7.72 -2.58
CA ILE A 150 -4.06 7.85 -3.71
C ILE A 150 -3.79 9.16 -4.46
N ASP A 151 -3.58 10.26 -3.74
CA ASP A 151 -3.33 11.56 -4.33
C ASP A 151 -1.96 11.62 -5.01
N GLU A 152 -0.94 10.98 -4.42
CA GLU A 152 0.36 10.77 -5.03
C GLU A 152 0.21 10.00 -6.36
N TRP A 153 -0.54 8.89 -6.36
CA TRP A 153 -0.83 8.15 -7.59
C TRP A 153 -1.59 9.00 -8.63
N ARG A 154 -2.56 9.83 -8.20
CA ARG A 154 -3.33 10.73 -9.08
C ARG A 154 -2.46 11.83 -9.70
N SER A 155 -1.48 12.33 -8.95
CA SER A 155 -0.54 13.36 -9.43
C SER A 155 0.39 12.86 -10.54
N GLY A 156 0.37 11.55 -10.84
CA GLY A 156 1.10 10.95 -11.95
C GLY A 156 2.29 10.09 -11.53
N ALA A 157 2.64 10.08 -10.24
CA ALA A 157 3.66 9.20 -9.69
C ALA A 157 3.23 7.73 -9.89
N GLY A 158 4.10 6.93 -10.52
CA GLY A 158 3.82 5.52 -10.83
C GLY A 158 2.81 5.29 -11.97
N ARG A 159 2.29 6.34 -12.64
CA ARG A 159 1.39 6.18 -13.80
C ARG A 159 2.11 5.59 -15.01
N SER A 160 3.34 6.04 -15.26
CA SER A 160 4.24 5.51 -16.29
C SER A 160 4.52 4.02 -16.06
N GLU A 161 4.99 3.68 -14.86
CA GLU A 161 5.32 2.31 -14.45
C GLU A 161 4.10 1.38 -14.46
N ARG A 162 2.96 1.85 -13.94
CA ARG A 162 1.70 1.10 -14.00
C ARG A 162 1.24 0.90 -15.44
N ASN A 163 1.38 1.90 -16.30
CA ASN A 163 1.02 1.77 -17.71
C ASN A 163 1.98 0.85 -18.48
N SER A 164 3.29 0.90 -18.20
CA SER A 164 4.27 0.01 -18.81
C SER A 164 4.05 -1.43 -18.38
N SER A 165 3.83 -1.68 -17.08
CA SER A 165 3.44 -2.99 -16.54
C SER A 165 2.15 -3.52 -17.17
N ARG A 166 1.10 -2.70 -17.28
CA ARG A 166 -0.16 -3.10 -17.95
C ARG A 166 -0.02 -3.35 -19.45
N ARG A 167 0.91 -2.67 -20.13
CA ARG A 167 1.22 -2.91 -21.54
C ARG A 167 1.99 -4.22 -21.71
N LYS A 168 2.91 -4.55 -20.80
CA LYS A 168 3.67 -5.82 -20.80
C LYS A 168 2.78 -7.05 -20.60
N VAL A 169 1.78 -6.97 -19.72
CA VAL A 169 0.84 -8.08 -19.45
C VAL A 169 -0.07 -8.40 -20.65
N ARG A 170 -0.21 -7.48 -21.61
CA ARG A 170 -1.05 -7.67 -22.79
C ARG A 170 -0.18 -8.09 -23.98
N ALA A 171 -0.16 -9.39 -24.27
CA ALA A 171 0.51 -9.94 -25.46
C ALA A 171 -0.03 -9.34 -26.78
N LYS A 172 -1.27 -8.83 -26.79
CA LYS A 172 -1.85 -8.08 -27.90
C LYS A 172 -2.48 -6.77 -27.39
N PRO A 173 -2.22 -5.62 -28.04
CA PRO A 173 -3.00 -4.41 -27.83
C PRO A 173 -4.49 -4.70 -28.07
N ASN A 174 -5.39 -3.99 -27.38
CA ASN A 174 -6.81 -4.03 -27.76
C ASN A 174 -6.92 -3.51 -29.20
N ILE A 175 -7.30 -4.38 -30.13
CA ILE A 175 -7.44 -4.09 -31.57
C ILE A 175 -8.52 -3.02 -31.80
N MET A 176 -9.44 -2.84 -30.85
CA MET A 176 -10.52 -1.86 -30.90
C MET A 176 -10.47 -0.89 -29.71
N THR A 177 -10.81 0.39 -29.97
CA THR A 177 -10.97 1.39 -28.91
C THR A 177 -12.15 0.99 -28.00
N PRO A 178 -12.16 1.40 -26.71
CA PRO A 178 -13.24 1.06 -25.79
C PRO A 178 -14.64 1.41 -26.34
N LYS A 179 -14.74 2.51 -27.10
CA LYS A 179 -15.98 2.95 -27.73
C LYS A 179 -16.43 2.01 -28.86
N ALA A 180 -15.50 1.50 -29.64
CA ALA A 180 -15.78 0.56 -30.74
C ALA A 180 -16.21 -0.84 -30.25
N VAL A 181 -15.66 -1.30 -29.11
CA VAL A 181 -16.08 -2.55 -28.45
C VAL A 181 -17.50 -2.43 -27.88
N LEU A 182 -17.84 -1.26 -27.34
CA LEU A 182 -19.18 -1.01 -26.79
C LEU A 182 -20.25 -0.88 -27.89
N SER A 183 -19.88 -0.38 -29.07
CA SER A 183 -20.81 -0.28 -30.20
C SER A 183 -21.00 -1.59 -30.96
N SER A 184 -20.05 -2.53 -30.86
CA SER A 184 -20.16 -3.87 -31.48
C SER A 184 -20.83 -4.89 -30.56
N GLU A 185 -21.19 -4.51 -29.34
CA GLU A 185 -21.83 -5.38 -28.36
C GLU A 185 -23.30 -5.63 -28.75
N THR A 186 -23.68 -6.90 -28.78
CA THR A 186 -25.07 -7.29 -28.99
C THR A 186 -25.94 -6.92 -27.78
N VAL A 187 -27.24 -6.78 -27.98
CA VAL A 187 -28.19 -6.43 -26.90
C VAL A 187 -28.13 -7.42 -25.73
N GLU A 188 -27.97 -8.72 -26.02
CA GLU A 188 -27.84 -9.74 -24.97
C GLU A 188 -26.55 -9.62 -24.16
N GLN A 189 -25.42 -9.35 -24.82
CA GLN A 189 -24.14 -9.15 -24.15
C GLN A 189 -24.17 -7.90 -23.26
N ARG A 190 -24.84 -6.85 -23.72
CA ARG A 190 -25.06 -5.64 -22.92
C ARG A 190 -25.88 -5.95 -21.66
N HIS A 191 -26.98 -6.68 -21.80
CA HIS A 191 -27.82 -7.07 -20.66
C HIS A 191 -27.06 -7.95 -19.66
N GLU A 192 -26.27 -8.91 -20.13
CA GLU A 192 -25.49 -9.76 -19.22
C GLU A 192 -24.40 -8.95 -18.49
N ARG A 193 -23.73 -8.01 -19.17
CA ARG A 193 -22.79 -7.10 -18.51
C ARG A 193 -23.46 -6.24 -17.45
N GLU A 194 -24.63 -5.66 -17.76
CA GLU A 194 -25.40 -4.86 -16.80
C GLU A 194 -25.82 -5.72 -15.60
N ARG A 195 -26.25 -6.96 -15.81
CA ARG A 195 -26.58 -7.91 -14.74
C ARG A 195 -25.37 -8.24 -13.86
N LEU A 196 -24.22 -8.52 -14.46
CA LEU A 196 -22.96 -8.79 -13.75
C LEU A 196 -22.49 -7.56 -12.96
N ALA A 197 -22.59 -6.36 -13.53
CA ALA A 197 -22.26 -5.12 -12.84
C ALA A 197 -23.19 -4.88 -11.63
N ASP A 198 -24.49 -5.11 -11.79
CA ASP A 198 -25.47 -4.96 -10.72
C ASP A 198 -25.28 -5.96 -9.59
N THR A 199 -24.99 -7.22 -9.92
CA THR A 199 -24.68 -8.25 -8.90
C THR A 199 -23.40 -7.92 -8.15
N ALA A 200 -22.36 -7.44 -8.83
CA ALA A 200 -21.12 -6.98 -8.20
C ALA A 200 -21.36 -5.79 -7.27
N ARG A 201 -22.14 -4.78 -7.71
CA ARG A 201 -22.53 -3.63 -6.88
C ARG A 201 -23.31 -4.06 -5.63
N LYS A 202 -24.30 -4.94 -5.78
CA LYS A 202 -25.07 -5.49 -4.65
C LYS A 202 -24.18 -6.26 -3.67
N ARG A 203 -23.19 -7.00 -4.17
CA ARG A 203 -22.22 -7.73 -3.32
C ARG A 203 -21.34 -6.77 -2.52
N LEU A 204 -20.80 -5.73 -3.15
CA LEU A 204 -19.99 -4.70 -2.47
C LEU A 204 -20.80 -3.96 -1.42
N ALA A 205 -22.03 -3.53 -1.75
CA ALA A 205 -22.93 -2.87 -0.81
C ALA A 205 -23.25 -3.74 0.41
N ARG A 206 -23.37 -5.07 0.24
CA ARG A 206 -23.55 -6.02 1.33
C ARG A 206 -22.29 -6.23 2.18
N ALA A 207 -21.12 -6.15 1.57
CA ALA A 207 -19.85 -6.29 2.26
C ALA A 207 -19.56 -5.10 3.19
N SER A 208 -20.03 -3.90 2.84
CA SER A 208 -19.89 -2.69 3.66
C SER A 208 -20.90 -2.56 4.81
N LEU A 209 -21.82 -3.51 4.98
CA LEU A 209 -22.79 -3.50 6.07
C LEU A 209 -22.19 -4.04 7.36
N THR A 210 -22.64 -3.53 8.51
CA THR A 210 -22.36 -4.16 9.82
C THR A 210 -23.17 -5.45 9.99
N GLU A 211 -22.77 -6.34 10.91
CA GLU A 211 -23.46 -7.64 11.11
C GLU A 211 -24.95 -7.48 11.44
N GLY A 212 -25.32 -6.48 12.25
CA GLY A 212 -26.72 -6.17 12.55
C GLY A 212 -27.51 -5.75 11.30
N GLN A 213 -26.90 -4.96 10.41
CA GLN A 213 -27.52 -4.56 9.14
C GLN A 213 -27.66 -5.75 8.17
N LYS A 214 -26.68 -6.66 8.13
CA LYS A 214 -26.75 -7.88 7.31
C LYS A 214 -27.91 -8.78 7.76
N LEU A 215 -28.13 -8.92 9.06
CA LEU A 215 -29.26 -9.68 9.62
C LEU A 215 -30.61 -9.07 9.22
N ALA A 216 -30.75 -7.75 9.32
CA ALA A 216 -31.96 -7.05 8.91
C ALA A 216 -32.27 -7.22 7.41
N VAL A 217 -31.25 -7.18 6.54
CA VAL A 217 -31.42 -7.46 5.10
C VAL A 217 -31.86 -8.90 4.85
N ARG A 218 -31.28 -9.88 5.57
CA ARG A 218 -31.69 -11.30 5.45
C ARG A 218 -33.13 -11.52 5.92
N GLN A 219 -33.56 -10.84 6.97
CA GLN A 219 -34.94 -10.90 7.47
C GLN A 219 -35.91 -10.40 6.38
N LYS A 220 -35.65 -9.21 5.82
CA LYS A 220 -36.45 -8.64 4.73
C LYS A 220 -36.48 -9.54 3.48
N ASP A 221 -35.35 -10.15 3.12
CA ASP A 221 -35.28 -11.08 1.99
C ASP A 221 -36.13 -12.35 2.25
N ARG A 222 -36.17 -12.86 3.49
CA ARG A 222 -37.03 -13.99 3.90
C ARG A 222 -38.50 -13.60 3.85
N ASP A 223 -38.87 -12.46 4.41
CA ASP A 223 -40.25 -11.97 4.45
C ASP A 223 -40.80 -11.77 3.03
N ARG A 224 -39.98 -11.18 2.14
CA ARG A 224 -40.35 -11.00 0.73
C ARG A 224 -40.51 -12.32 -0.01
N LYS A 225 -39.69 -13.33 0.31
CA LYS A 225 -39.81 -14.67 -0.28
C LYS A 225 -41.06 -15.39 0.23
N ALA A 226 -41.37 -15.26 1.52
CA ALA A 226 -42.58 -15.79 2.12
C ALA A 226 -43.84 -15.16 1.48
N LEU A 227 -43.85 -13.83 1.30
CA LEU A 227 -44.95 -13.12 0.65
C LEU A 227 -45.18 -13.62 -0.78
N LYS A 228 -44.12 -13.69 -1.61
CA LYS A 228 -44.23 -14.21 -2.99
C LYS A 228 -44.71 -15.66 -3.04
N ALA A 229 -44.27 -16.49 -2.10
CA ALA A 229 -44.73 -17.88 -2.02
C ALA A 229 -46.21 -17.96 -1.64
N ALA A 230 -46.67 -17.10 -0.73
CA ALA A 230 -48.08 -16.99 -0.36
C ALA A 230 -48.94 -16.51 -1.54
N GLU A 231 -48.51 -15.46 -2.24
CA GLU A 231 -49.17 -14.96 -3.46
C GLU A 231 -49.25 -16.05 -4.56
N GLY A 232 -48.15 -16.76 -4.79
CA GLY A 232 -48.12 -17.87 -5.73
C GLY A 232 -49.06 -19.02 -5.35
N LYS A 233 -49.19 -19.33 -4.05
CA LYS A 233 -50.13 -20.33 -3.53
C LYS A 233 -51.58 -19.88 -3.67
N ALA A 234 -51.87 -18.62 -3.34
CA ALA A 234 -53.21 -18.03 -3.51
C ALA A 234 -53.66 -18.06 -4.97
N ARG A 235 -52.77 -17.68 -5.90
CA ARG A 235 -53.05 -17.71 -7.35
C ARG A 235 -53.31 -19.12 -7.88
N ARG A 236 -52.63 -20.14 -7.34
CA ARG A 236 -52.87 -21.55 -7.71
C ARG A 236 -54.21 -22.06 -7.17
N LEU A 237 -54.59 -21.66 -5.96
CA LEU A 237 -55.87 -22.04 -5.35
C LEU A 237 -57.05 -21.38 -6.06
N SER A 238 -56.92 -20.11 -6.47
CA SER A 238 -57.97 -19.44 -7.26
C SER A 238 -58.14 -20.06 -8.65
N SER A 239 -57.03 -20.39 -9.34
CA SER A 239 -57.12 -21.07 -10.65
C SER A 239 -57.71 -22.48 -10.57
N ALA A 240 -57.52 -23.19 -9.45
CA ALA A 240 -58.08 -24.52 -9.24
C ALA A 240 -59.59 -24.48 -8.93
N ALA A 241 -60.07 -23.43 -8.27
CA ALA A 241 -61.49 -23.23 -7.98
C ALA A 241 -62.30 -22.89 -9.25
N GLU A 242 -61.73 -22.09 -10.16
CA GLU A 242 -62.37 -21.72 -11.43
C GLU A 242 -62.44 -22.89 -12.42
N GLY A 243 -61.47 -23.82 -12.39
CA GLY A 243 -61.43 -24.99 -13.28
C GLY A 243 -62.44 -26.10 -12.97
N ASN A 244 -63.09 -26.09 -11.80
CA ASN A 244 -64.01 -27.16 -11.37
C ASN A 244 -65.50 -26.83 -11.57
N ALA A 245 -65.85 -25.63 -12.03
CA ALA A 245 -67.23 -25.18 -12.22
C ALA A 245 -67.77 -25.42 -13.66
N GLY A 246 -66.98 -26.06 -14.54
CA GLY A 246 -67.22 -26.05 -15.99
C GLY A 246 -67.59 -27.36 -16.67
N GLN A 247 -67.75 -28.49 -15.96
CA GLN A 247 -68.23 -29.73 -16.60
C GLN A 247 -69.71 -29.99 -16.26
N PRO A 248 -70.66 -29.66 -17.16
CA PRO A 248 -72.04 -30.12 -17.01
C PRO A 248 -72.05 -31.65 -17.11
N SER A 249 -72.48 -32.30 -16.03
CA SER A 249 -72.66 -33.75 -15.98
C SER A 249 -73.72 -34.17 -17.00
N GLU A 250 -73.31 -34.82 -18.09
CA GLU A 250 -74.25 -35.51 -18.97
C GLU A 250 -74.88 -36.67 -18.19
N LEU A 251 -76.19 -36.54 -17.91
CA LEU A 251 -77.00 -37.59 -17.27
C LEU A 251 -77.11 -38.79 -18.23
N PRO A 252 -76.79 -40.02 -17.78
CA PRO A 252 -77.00 -41.21 -18.59
C PRO A 252 -78.49 -41.51 -18.72
N LYS A 253 -78.90 -41.85 -19.94
CA LYS A 253 -80.28 -42.21 -20.32
C LYS A 253 -80.69 -43.59 -19.80
#